data_AF-A0A7J0BT22-F1
#
_entry.id   AF-A0A7J0BT22-F1
#
_cell.length_a   1.000
_cell.length_b   1.000
_cell.length_c   1.000
_cell.angle_alpha   90.00
_cell.angle_beta   90.00
_cell.angle_gamma   90.00
#
_symmetry.space_group_name_H-M   'P 1'
#
loop_
_entity.id
_entity.type
_entity.pdbx_description
1 polymer ?
#
loop_
_entity_poly.entity_id
_entity_poly.type
_entity_poly.pdbx_seq_one_letter_code
_entity_poly.pdbx_strand_id
1 'polypeptide(L)'
;MAHAPQAQPPSPPQSPVNTPGKGVTGGITPLLTGLLPQSVAADALLDSLPFGIAVLSAEKRIVRLNSRAQALLGVGDEAHGLPCYHVVRSARCLRECPVPAILRSLRATQDEPAESGSCRGETAPCDTDILDRQRRKVPVRSCVLPLCDPAGGAVGYLEVLEEATCPAPGLPQQEEGSSMEGFIARSPAMQPLFSAMRIIAETDSTLLITGETGTGKDLLAEGIHKASPRSGGPFVKVNCGALPEHLLESELFGHMRGAFTGAVSDKPGRFRLAAGGTLFLTEIGDLPLALQVKLLTVLDDQCVHPLGATRPVSVDVRIIAATHRNLEAMVREGTFRQDLLFRLNVVRLHVPPLRDRDGDIPALLDHFLRRFSASTAKSLRGFTPQAMKILCEYPWPGNVRELRNVVEYAVHFTTGDMVDISGLPASILAPPAEALPSGGDGSAGRTYTAPHAPRPPEGQSGQEPGQPEQATTPPPAAQGVSGTAPQEQQTFRTWQEKERSMILDALARTGGRKQEAADTLGWSRSTLWRKMKQHALE
;
A
#
# COMPACT_ATOMS: atom_id res chain seq x y z
N MET A 1 -72.67 32.17 27.84
CA MET A 1 -72.17 31.48 26.63
C MET A 1 -70.97 32.28 26.14
N ALA A 2 -69.82 31.66 25.90
CA ALA A 2 -68.60 32.35 25.51
C ALA A 2 -67.94 31.61 24.34
N HIS A 3 -67.75 32.29 23.22
CA HIS A 3 -66.93 31.85 22.10
C HIS A 3 -65.62 32.66 22.09
N ALA A 4 -64.49 31.97 21.99
CA ALA A 4 -63.18 32.60 21.88
C ALA A 4 -62.79 32.80 20.39
N PRO A 5 -62.28 33.98 20.00
CA PRO A 5 -61.60 34.17 18.73
C PRO A 5 -60.13 33.69 18.81
N GLN A 6 -59.54 33.39 17.65
CA GLN A 6 -58.18 32.85 17.51
C GLN A 6 -57.10 33.93 17.61
N ALA A 7 -55.91 33.56 18.09
CA ALA A 7 -54.73 34.43 18.15
C ALA A 7 -53.71 34.09 17.04
N GLN A 8 -53.03 35.10 16.50
CA GLN A 8 -51.95 34.94 15.53
C GLN A 8 -50.59 34.69 16.22
N PRO A 9 -49.64 33.98 15.57
CA PRO A 9 -48.31 33.73 16.13
C PRO A 9 -47.39 34.98 16.05
N PRO A 10 -46.48 35.19 17.01
CA PRO A 10 -45.56 36.33 17.03
C PRO A 10 -44.34 36.16 16.11
N SER A 11 -43.75 37.29 15.70
CA SER A 11 -42.52 37.38 14.90
C SER A 11 -41.26 36.92 15.65
N PRO A 12 -40.22 36.43 14.95
CA PRO A 12 -38.97 36.00 15.58
C PRO A 12 -38.15 37.17 16.16
N PRO A 13 -37.40 36.96 17.26
CA PRO A 13 -36.55 37.99 17.86
C PRO A 13 -35.27 38.24 17.07
N GLN A 14 -34.70 39.44 17.22
CA GLN A 14 -33.49 39.90 16.54
C GLN A 14 -32.21 39.38 17.19
N SER A 15 -31.17 39.15 16.37
CA SER A 15 -29.85 38.71 16.83
C SER A 15 -29.12 39.77 17.67
N PRO A 16 -28.53 39.42 18.83
CA PRO A 16 -27.75 40.37 19.62
C PRO A 16 -26.38 40.63 19.01
N VAL A 17 -26.12 41.88 18.61
CA VAL A 17 -24.76 42.39 18.38
C VAL A 17 -24.03 42.45 19.73
N ASN A 18 -22.76 42.03 19.78
CA ASN A 18 -22.00 42.05 21.02
C ASN A 18 -20.56 42.56 20.79
N THR A 19 -20.21 43.65 21.47
CA THR A 19 -18.87 44.28 21.46
C THR A 19 -18.27 44.26 22.88
N PRO A 20 -16.94 44.31 23.03
CA PRO A 20 -16.28 43.70 24.19
C PRO A 20 -16.37 44.52 25.49
N GLY A 21 -16.87 43.87 26.55
CA GLY A 21 -16.78 44.32 27.95
C GLY A 21 -15.80 43.47 28.77
N LYS A 22 -15.16 44.08 29.79
CA LYS A 22 -14.12 43.41 30.59
C LYS A 22 -14.68 42.54 31.74
N GLY A 23 -14.48 41.23 31.62
CA GLY A 23 -14.00 40.35 32.70
C GLY A 23 -14.80 40.23 34.01
N VAL A 24 -15.59 39.16 34.11
CA VAL A 24 -15.69 38.33 35.33
C VAL A 24 -15.57 36.86 34.89
N THR A 25 -14.85 36.04 35.66
CA THR A 25 -14.70 34.59 35.39
C THR A 25 -15.97 33.83 35.77
N GLY A 26 -16.74 33.40 34.76
CA GLY A 26 -17.93 32.57 34.90
C GLY A 26 -18.24 31.90 33.57
N GLY A 27 -17.49 30.83 33.26
CA GLY A 27 -17.48 30.22 31.93
C GLY A 27 -18.79 29.51 31.58
N ILE A 28 -19.67 30.20 30.84
CA ILE A 28 -20.75 29.54 30.10
C ILE A 28 -20.09 28.67 29.03
N THR A 29 -20.20 27.36 29.15
CA THR A 29 -19.69 26.43 28.13
C THR A 29 -20.56 26.55 26.88
N PRO A 30 -19.97 26.76 25.68
CA PRO A 30 -20.76 27.02 24.49
C PRO A 30 -21.54 25.77 24.08
N LEU A 31 -22.84 25.93 23.86
CA LEU A 31 -23.74 24.83 23.48
C LEU A 31 -23.81 24.68 21.96
N LEU A 32 -23.47 23.49 21.47
CA LEU A 32 -23.70 23.05 20.10
C LEU A 32 -25.16 22.62 19.97
N THR A 33 -25.95 23.47 19.30
CA THR A 33 -27.36 23.24 18.98
C THR A 33 -27.51 22.65 17.58
N GLY A 34 -28.55 21.85 17.35
CA GLY A 34 -28.89 21.32 16.02
C GLY A 34 -28.05 20.13 15.52
N LEU A 35 -26.93 19.79 16.16
CA LEU A 35 -26.16 18.58 15.86
C LEU A 35 -26.87 17.29 16.33
N LEU A 36 -27.62 17.37 17.43
CA LEU A 36 -28.42 16.31 18.03
C LEU A 36 -29.75 16.89 18.55
N PRO A 37 -30.76 16.05 18.88
CA PRO A 37 -32.04 16.50 19.46
C PRO A 37 -31.92 17.20 20.82
N GLN A 38 -30.78 17.05 21.50
CA GLN A 38 -30.41 17.77 22.73
C GLN A 38 -29.15 18.59 22.46
N SER A 39 -29.01 19.72 23.16
CA SER A 39 -27.82 20.58 23.02
C SER A 39 -26.62 19.95 23.72
N VAL A 40 -25.46 19.94 23.05
CA VAL A 40 -24.22 19.35 23.57
C VAL A 40 -23.26 20.46 23.97
N ALA A 41 -22.68 20.41 25.18
CA ALA A 41 -21.59 21.33 25.53
C ALA A 41 -20.37 21.04 24.64
N ALA A 42 -19.85 22.05 23.94
CA ALA A 42 -18.75 21.87 22.98
C ALA A 42 -17.52 21.23 23.64
N ASP A 43 -17.25 21.58 24.89
CA ASP A 43 -16.10 21.07 25.66
C ASP A 43 -16.21 19.55 25.86
N ALA A 44 -17.39 19.07 26.25
CA ALA A 44 -17.66 17.63 26.39
C ALA A 44 -17.55 16.87 25.06
N LEU A 45 -17.88 17.51 23.92
CA LEU A 45 -17.63 16.93 22.59
C LEU A 45 -16.12 16.88 22.29
N LEU A 46 -15.40 17.99 22.52
CA LEU A 46 -13.96 18.10 22.23
C LEU A 46 -13.11 17.18 23.14
N ASP A 47 -13.49 16.99 24.40
CA ASP A 47 -12.83 16.08 25.35
C ASP A 47 -13.13 14.59 25.07
N SER A 48 -14.26 14.29 24.41
CA SER A 48 -14.60 12.92 23.98
C SER A 48 -13.68 12.38 22.87
N LEU A 49 -13.02 13.28 22.14
CA LEU A 49 -12.14 12.93 21.01
C LEU A 49 -10.76 12.48 21.51
N PRO A 50 -10.12 11.49 20.86
CA PRO A 50 -8.87 10.90 21.35
C PRO A 50 -7.62 11.77 21.16
N PHE A 51 -7.74 12.94 20.53
CA PHE A 51 -6.63 13.82 20.13
C PHE A 51 -6.55 15.08 21.00
N GLY A 52 -5.37 15.71 21.06
CA GLY A 52 -5.27 17.10 21.48
C GLY A 52 -5.92 18.01 20.45
N ILE A 53 -6.79 18.92 20.85
CA ILE A 53 -7.50 19.82 19.95
C ILE A 53 -7.39 21.26 20.43
N ALA A 54 -6.92 22.15 19.54
CA ALA A 54 -6.89 23.58 19.72
C ALA A 54 -7.84 24.26 18.71
N VAL A 55 -8.85 24.96 19.22
CA VAL A 55 -9.76 25.79 18.42
C VAL A 55 -9.15 27.19 18.30
N LEU A 56 -8.99 27.70 17.08
CA LEU A 56 -8.33 28.96 16.77
C LEU A 56 -9.28 29.95 16.09
N SER A 57 -9.11 31.25 16.37
CA SER A 57 -9.79 32.33 15.63
C SER A 57 -9.19 32.54 14.23
N ALA A 58 -9.85 33.34 13.39
CA ALA A 58 -9.31 33.75 12.08
C ALA A 58 -7.94 34.45 12.19
N GLU A 59 -7.67 35.16 13.29
CA GLU A 59 -6.39 35.81 13.64
C GLU A 59 -5.38 34.85 14.29
N LYS A 60 -5.67 33.54 14.30
CA LYS A 60 -4.83 32.46 14.85
C LYS A 60 -4.59 32.58 16.37
N ARG A 61 -5.59 33.07 17.12
CA ARG A 61 -5.56 33.09 18.60
C ARG A 61 -6.26 31.87 19.16
N ILE A 62 -5.78 31.32 20.27
CA ILE A 62 -6.44 30.22 20.98
C ILE A 62 -7.82 30.68 21.46
N VAL A 63 -8.88 30.07 20.94
CA VAL A 63 -10.25 30.21 21.46
C VAL A 63 -10.48 29.17 22.55
N ARG A 64 -10.03 27.92 22.33
CA ARG A 64 -10.12 26.83 23.31
C ARG A 64 -9.05 25.76 23.10
N LEU A 65 -8.69 25.07 24.16
CA LEU A 65 -7.94 23.81 24.16
C LEU A 65 -8.83 22.75 24.83
N ASN A 66 -8.88 21.52 24.30
CA ASN A 66 -9.45 20.39 25.05
C ASN A 66 -8.45 19.87 26.10
N SER A 67 -8.91 19.04 27.04
CA SER A 67 -8.11 18.50 28.15
C SER A 67 -6.83 17.78 27.67
N ARG A 68 -6.88 17.13 26.50
CA ARG A 68 -5.71 16.48 25.88
C ARG A 68 -4.69 17.49 25.37
N ALA A 69 -5.11 18.57 24.70
CA ALA A 69 -4.22 19.65 24.28
C ALA A 69 -3.65 20.41 25.48
N GLN A 70 -4.45 20.63 26.53
CA GLN A 70 -3.98 21.24 27.78
C GLN A 70 -2.86 20.39 28.42
N ALA A 71 -3.02 19.06 28.45
CA ALA A 71 -2.01 18.13 28.94
C ALA A 71 -0.73 18.11 28.07
N LEU A 72 -0.87 18.00 26.75
CA LEU A 72 0.26 17.94 25.79
C LEU A 72 1.09 19.22 25.76
N LEU A 73 0.42 20.38 25.80
CA LEU A 73 1.08 21.70 25.78
C LEU A 73 1.49 22.17 27.19
N GLY A 74 0.95 21.54 28.24
CA GLY A 74 1.17 21.92 29.64
C GLY A 74 0.64 23.31 29.98
N VAL A 75 -0.50 23.71 29.42
CA VAL A 75 -1.16 25.01 29.64
C VAL A 75 -2.67 24.80 29.79
N GLY A 76 -3.29 25.46 30.77
CA GLY A 76 -4.74 25.44 30.94
C GLY A 76 -5.43 26.57 30.17
N ASP A 77 -6.57 27.00 30.71
CA ASP A 77 -7.36 28.11 30.16
C ASP A 77 -6.62 29.46 30.12
N GLU A 78 -5.46 29.59 30.81
CA GLU A 78 -4.58 30.75 30.68
C GLU A 78 -4.04 30.98 29.25
N ALA A 79 -4.18 29.98 28.37
CA ALA A 79 -3.86 30.09 26.95
C ALA A 79 -4.86 30.93 26.13
N HIS A 80 -6.08 31.18 26.64
CA HIS A 80 -7.15 31.83 25.87
C HIS A 80 -6.76 33.24 25.39
N GLY A 81 -7.05 33.53 24.11
CA GLY A 81 -6.74 34.79 23.44
C GLY A 81 -5.28 34.95 23.02
N LEU A 82 -4.35 34.08 23.44
CA LEU A 82 -2.95 34.14 23.03
C LEU A 82 -2.78 33.67 21.57
N PRO A 83 -1.81 34.22 20.81
CA PRO A 83 -1.45 33.70 19.48
C PRO A 83 -0.98 32.24 19.54
N CYS A 84 -1.46 31.37 18.64
CA CYS A 84 -1.19 29.94 18.70
C CYS A 84 0.31 29.60 18.70
N TYR A 85 1.15 30.36 17.98
CA TYR A 85 2.59 30.12 17.93
C TYR A 85 3.30 30.30 19.29
N HIS A 86 2.74 31.08 20.21
CA HIS A 86 3.25 31.22 21.59
C HIS A 86 2.83 30.06 22.51
N VAL A 87 1.80 29.31 22.12
CA VAL A 87 1.15 28.28 22.93
C VAL A 87 1.50 26.88 22.43
N VAL A 88 1.19 26.58 21.16
CA VAL A 88 1.50 25.30 20.50
C VAL A 88 3.01 25.14 20.29
N ARG A 89 3.71 26.22 19.95
CA ARG A 89 5.18 26.28 19.80
C ARG A 89 5.77 25.21 18.86
N SER A 90 4.98 24.73 17.89
CA SER A 90 5.45 23.76 16.90
C SER A 90 6.65 24.31 16.14
N ALA A 91 7.62 23.46 15.80
CA ALA A 91 8.72 23.79 14.90
C ALA A 91 8.22 24.35 13.55
N ARG A 92 7.03 23.93 13.09
CA ARG A 92 6.36 24.45 11.89
C ARG A 92 5.96 25.92 12.03
N CYS A 93 5.60 26.39 13.23
CA CYS A 93 5.24 27.80 13.47
C CYS A 93 6.38 28.79 13.18
N LEU A 94 7.64 28.34 13.25
CA LEU A 94 8.84 29.14 12.97
C LEU A 94 9.37 29.01 11.54
N ARG A 95 8.94 27.99 10.79
CA ARG A 95 9.37 27.73 9.40
C ARG A 95 8.37 28.18 8.37
N GLU A 96 7.19 27.54 8.31
CA GLU A 96 6.09 27.93 7.43
C GLU A 96 4.74 27.58 8.08
N CYS A 97 3.97 28.61 8.42
CA CYS A 97 2.62 28.46 8.96
C CYS A 97 1.67 27.83 7.91
N PRO A 98 0.86 26.81 8.26
CA PRO A 98 -0.08 26.19 7.32
C PRO A 98 -1.22 27.13 6.89
N VAL A 99 -1.67 28.03 7.77
CA VAL A 99 -2.87 28.86 7.56
C VAL A 99 -2.82 29.73 6.28
N PRO A 100 -1.71 30.40 5.90
CA PRO A 100 -1.57 31.04 4.59
C PRO A 100 -1.80 30.12 3.39
N ALA A 101 -1.49 28.82 3.47
CA ALA A 101 -1.77 27.87 2.38
C ALA A 101 -3.27 27.52 2.33
N ILE A 102 -3.90 27.29 3.48
CA ILE A 102 -5.35 27.07 3.63
C ILE A 102 -6.13 28.27 3.06
N LEU A 103 -5.72 29.49 3.39
CA LEU A 103 -6.34 30.72 2.88
C LEU A 103 -6.15 30.92 1.37
N ARG A 104 -5.13 30.31 0.75
CA ARG A 104 -4.97 30.31 -0.72
C ARG A 104 -5.90 29.29 -1.38
N SER A 105 -5.98 28.05 -0.87
CA SER A 105 -6.84 27.02 -1.46
C SER A 105 -8.34 27.33 -1.32
N LEU A 106 -8.77 27.90 -0.19
CA LEU A 106 -10.15 28.36 0.01
C LEU A 106 -10.55 29.54 -0.89
N ARG A 107 -9.59 30.39 -1.30
CA ARG A 107 -9.85 31.50 -2.25
C ARG A 107 -9.85 31.04 -3.70
N ALA A 108 -8.97 30.12 -4.06
CA ALA A 108 -8.86 29.57 -5.41
C ALA A 108 -10.02 28.64 -5.82
N THR A 109 -10.98 28.39 -4.94
CA THR A 109 -12.11 27.47 -5.14
C THR A 109 -13.48 28.13 -4.95
N GLN A 110 -13.56 29.46 -5.10
CA GLN A 110 -14.84 30.18 -5.10
C GLN A 110 -15.57 30.13 -6.46
N ASP A 111 -14.88 29.79 -7.55
CA ASP A 111 -15.43 29.77 -8.91
C ASP A 111 -15.93 28.38 -9.39
N GLU A 112 -15.67 27.29 -8.66
CA GLU A 112 -15.98 25.90 -9.07
C GLU A 112 -16.71 25.09 -7.97
N PRO A 113 -17.78 24.35 -8.28
CA PRO A 113 -18.53 23.55 -7.29
C PRO A 113 -17.82 22.22 -6.99
N ALA A 114 -17.12 22.15 -5.85
CA ALA A 114 -16.38 20.93 -5.47
C ALA A 114 -17.27 19.66 -5.38
N GLU A 115 -16.84 18.60 -6.07
CA GLU A 115 -17.42 17.27 -5.97
C GLU A 115 -17.23 16.62 -4.59
N SER A 116 -18.04 15.61 -4.29
CA SER A 116 -18.23 15.07 -2.95
C SER A 116 -17.06 14.26 -2.40
N GLY A 117 -16.54 14.63 -1.23
CA GLY A 117 -15.79 13.74 -0.35
C GLY A 117 -14.53 14.33 0.31
N SER A 118 -13.95 15.39 -0.28
CA SER A 118 -12.77 16.06 0.27
C SER A 118 -13.16 17.30 1.09
N CYS A 119 -12.64 17.40 2.31
CA CYS A 119 -12.83 18.56 3.17
C CYS A 119 -12.07 19.78 2.60
N ARG A 120 -12.79 20.82 2.21
CA ARG A 120 -12.21 21.99 1.53
C ARG A 120 -11.15 22.68 2.40
N GLY A 121 -9.91 22.74 1.90
CA GLY A 121 -8.84 23.53 2.51
C GLY A 121 -8.08 22.87 3.66
N GLU A 122 -8.21 21.56 3.89
CA GLU A 122 -7.32 20.85 4.82
C GLU A 122 -5.83 20.98 4.43
N THR A 123 -4.94 20.91 5.42
CA THR A 123 -3.51 20.68 5.17
C THR A 123 -3.13 19.24 5.49
N ALA A 124 -2.27 18.65 4.66
CA ALA A 124 -1.72 17.31 4.91
C ALA A 124 -1.11 17.25 6.34
N PRO A 125 -1.51 16.25 7.17
CA PRO A 125 -0.96 16.09 8.51
C PRO A 125 0.56 15.91 8.48
N CYS A 126 1.28 16.67 9.30
CA CYS A 126 2.74 16.64 9.37
C CYS A 126 3.23 16.27 10.77
N ASP A 127 4.31 15.47 10.83
CA ASP A 127 5.01 15.21 12.08
C ASP A 127 5.86 16.44 12.45
N THR A 128 5.80 16.87 13.70
CA THR A 128 6.47 18.10 14.18
C THR A 128 6.72 18.07 15.68
N ASP A 129 7.81 18.69 16.16
CA ASP A 129 8.00 18.89 17.59
C ASP A 129 7.15 20.07 18.09
N ILE A 130 6.39 19.88 19.17
CA ILE A 130 5.91 20.96 20.06
C ILE A 130 6.82 21.06 21.29
N LEU A 131 6.72 22.16 22.04
CA LEU A 131 7.50 22.39 23.27
C LEU A 131 6.58 22.53 24.49
N ASP A 132 6.68 21.58 25.43
CA ASP A 132 5.88 21.56 26.66
C ASP A 132 6.29 22.66 27.68
N ARG A 133 5.57 22.71 28.82
CA ARG A 133 5.83 23.66 29.92
C ARG A 133 7.25 23.49 30.52
N GLN A 134 7.82 22.30 30.42
CA GLN A 134 9.16 21.91 30.86
C GLN A 134 10.25 22.15 29.79
N ARG A 135 9.89 22.69 28.61
CA ARG A 135 10.74 22.87 27.42
C ARG A 135 11.27 21.57 26.81
N ARG A 136 10.63 20.44 27.08
CA ARG A 136 10.91 19.18 26.37
C ARG A 136 10.25 19.24 25.00
N LYS A 137 10.90 18.64 24.00
CA LYS A 137 10.27 18.34 22.71
C LYS A 137 9.31 17.17 22.90
N VAL A 138 8.05 17.36 22.51
CA VAL A 138 7.09 16.27 22.35
C VAL A 138 6.78 16.19 20.85
N PRO A 139 7.10 15.08 20.16
CA PRO A 139 6.75 14.93 18.76
C PRO A 139 5.25 14.67 18.65
N VAL A 140 4.59 15.42 17.79
CA VAL A 140 3.16 15.29 17.51
C VAL A 140 2.92 15.31 16.01
N ARG A 141 1.89 14.60 15.57
CA ARG A 141 1.33 14.78 14.24
C ARG A 141 0.31 15.92 14.31
N SER A 142 0.65 17.05 13.69
CA SER A 142 -0.20 18.23 13.61
C SER A 142 -0.95 18.27 12.27
N CYS A 143 -2.27 18.46 12.33
CA CYS A 143 -3.13 18.78 11.20
C CYS A 143 -3.88 20.08 11.47
N VAL A 144 -3.95 21.00 10.49
CA VAL A 144 -4.74 22.23 10.60
C VAL A 144 -5.83 22.23 9.54
N LEU A 145 -7.07 22.32 10.01
CA LEU A 145 -8.30 22.34 9.22
C LEU A 145 -8.97 23.73 9.36
N PRO A 146 -9.62 24.27 8.32
CA PRO A 146 -10.45 25.46 8.46
C PRO A 146 -11.78 25.15 9.15
N LEU A 147 -12.25 26.07 9.99
CA LEU A 147 -13.63 26.11 10.47
C LEU A 147 -14.37 27.15 9.63
N CYS A 148 -15.32 26.71 8.81
CA CYS A 148 -16.06 27.57 7.90
C CYS A 148 -17.51 27.83 8.36
N ASP A 149 -18.05 28.98 7.96
CA ASP A 149 -19.48 29.27 8.01
C ASP A 149 -20.27 28.51 6.91
N PRO A 150 -21.62 28.55 6.91
CA PRO A 150 -22.43 27.91 5.87
C PRO A 150 -22.28 28.50 4.45
N ALA A 151 -21.58 29.63 4.28
CA ALA A 151 -21.22 30.19 2.98
C ALA A 151 -19.81 29.78 2.51
N GLY A 152 -19.09 29.00 3.32
CA GLY A 152 -17.72 28.53 3.03
C GLY A 152 -16.61 29.48 3.48
N GLY A 153 -16.93 30.58 4.17
CA GLY A 153 -15.96 31.53 4.69
C GLY A 153 -15.29 31.00 5.96
N ALA A 154 -13.95 30.98 5.99
CA ALA A 154 -13.20 30.54 7.18
C ALA A 154 -13.33 31.54 8.35
N VAL A 155 -14.09 31.16 9.38
CA VAL A 155 -14.28 31.91 10.63
C VAL A 155 -13.24 31.56 11.70
N GLY A 156 -12.54 30.45 11.54
CA GLY A 156 -11.47 30.00 12.44
C GLY A 156 -10.72 28.79 11.88
N TYR A 157 -9.97 28.12 12.74
CA TYR A 157 -9.25 26.88 12.42
C TYR A 157 -9.33 25.89 13.56
N LEU A 158 -9.19 24.61 13.23
CA LEU A 158 -9.03 23.50 14.17
C LEU A 158 -7.62 22.95 13.97
N GLU A 159 -6.76 23.05 14.99
CA GLU A 159 -5.48 22.38 15.02
C GLU A 159 -5.60 21.11 15.88
N VAL A 160 -5.35 19.97 15.26
CA VAL A 160 -5.40 18.64 15.87
C VAL A 160 -3.97 18.16 16.09
N LEU A 161 -3.67 17.73 17.31
CA LEU A 161 -2.37 17.26 17.78
C LEU A 161 -2.50 15.82 18.28
N GLU A 162 -1.94 14.87 17.55
CA GLU A 162 -1.83 13.47 17.94
C GLU A 162 -0.41 13.21 18.47
N GLU A 163 -0.25 12.63 19.66
CA GLU A 163 1.07 12.33 20.24
C GLU A 163 1.74 11.21 19.43
N ALA A 164 2.88 11.51 18.80
CA ALA A 164 3.58 10.55 17.97
C ALA A 164 4.45 9.65 18.86
N THR A 165 4.20 8.35 18.85
CA THR A 165 4.88 7.37 19.71
C THR A 165 6.39 7.38 19.49
N CYS A 166 7.12 8.10 20.35
CA CYS A 166 8.52 8.42 20.13
C CYS A 166 9.44 7.24 20.54
N PRO A 167 10.21 6.63 19.61
CA PRO A 167 11.38 5.84 20.00
C PRO A 167 12.44 6.76 20.63
N ALA A 168 13.25 6.22 21.55
CA ALA A 168 14.05 7.00 22.49
C ALA A 168 14.92 8.12 21.84
N PRO A 169 15.03 9.30 22.47
CA PRO A 169 15.71 10.46 21.88
C PRO A 169 17.23 10.28 21.86
N GLY A 170 17.81 10.08 20.67
CA GLY A 170 19.26 9.80 20.55
C GLY A 170 19.96 10.07 19.21
N LEU A 171 19.26 10.53 18.15
CA LEU A 171 19.89 10.84 16.85
C LEU A 171 19.34 12.15 16.24
N PRO A 172 20.16 12.94 15.52
CA PRO A 172 19.70 14.16 14.86
C PRO A 172 18.83 13.84 13.64
N GLN A 173 17.65 14.43 13.58
CA GLN A 173 16.75 14.32 12.43
C GLN A 173 17.23 15.22 11.29
N GLN A 174 17.69 14.61 10.19
CA GLN A 174 17.64 15.24 8.87
C GLN A 174 16.37 14.79 8.15
N GLU A 175 15.75 15.69 7.39
CA GLU A 175 14.56 15.44 6.58
C GLU A 175 14.94 14.75 5.24
N GLU A 176 15.52 13.55 5.33
CA GLU A 176 15.68 12.64 4.19
C GLU A 176 14.91 11.33 4.47
N GLY A 177 14.02 10.95 3.54
CA GLY A 177 12.96 9.97 3.78
C GLY A 177 13.45 8.55 4.11
N SER A 178 13.55 8.25 5.40
CA SER A 178 13.93 6.96 6.01
C SER A 178 15.02 6.17 5.26
N SER A 179 16.07 6.86 4.83
CA SER A 179 17.22 6.27 4.16
C SER A 179 18.13 5.55 5.16
N MET A 180 17.78 4.30 5.50
CA MET A 180 18.81 3.29 5.78
C MET A 180 19.76 3.24 4.58
N GLU A 181 21.06 3.02 4.79
CA GLU A 181 22.06 3.06 3.71
C GLU A 181 21.70 2.17 2.52
N GLY A 182 21.25 2.78 1.42
CA GLY A 182 20.85 2.10 0.19
C GLY A 182 19.42 1.58 0.13
N PHE A 183 18.59 1.71 1.18
CA PHE A 183 17.17 1.34 1.15
C PHE A 183 16.27 2.57 1.10
N ILE A 184 15.37 2.62 0.11
CA ILE A 184 14.47 3.77 -0.14
C ILE A 184 13.03 3.29 -0.12
N ALA A 185 12.23 3.92 0.73
CA ALA A 185 10.78 3.96 0.63
C ALA A 185 10.24 5.23 1.31
N ARG A 186 9.12 5.72 0.80
CA ARG A 186 8.25 6.78 1.34
C ARG A 186 6.81 6.29 1.49
N SER A 187 6.46 5.19 0.82
CA SER A 187 5.13 4.58 0.80
C SER A 187 4.63 4.14 2.18
N PRO A 188 3.35 4.36 2.52
CA PRO A 188 2.77 3.89 3.78
C PRO A 188 2.89 2.37 3.99
N ALA A 189 2.80 1.60 2.90
CA ALA A 189 2.95 0.13 2.90
C ALA A 189 4.29 -0.35 3.49
N MET A 190 5.34 0.46 3.46
CA MET A 190 6.68 0.13 3.98
C MET A 190 6.90 0.58 5.44
N GLN A 191 6.04 1.42 6.01
CA GLN A 191 6.18 1.88 7.39
C GLN A 191 6.04 0.78 8.46
N PRO A 192 5.11 -0.20 8.34
CA PRO A 192 5.06 -1.36 9.24
C PRO A 192 6.33 -2.21 9.14
N LEU A 193 6.85 -2.40 7.93
CA LEU A 193 8.07 -3.16 7.67
C LEU A 193 9.27 -2.55 8.41
N PHE A 194 9.51 -1.25 8.28
CA PHE A 194 10.61 -0.58 8.98
C PHE A 194 10.43 -0.54 10.51
N SER A 195 9.20 -0.37 11.00
CA SER A 195 8.90 -0.39 12.43
C SER A 195 9.21 -1.76 13.04
N ALA A 196 8.75 -2.84 12.39
CA ALA A 196 9.09 -4.20 12.80
C ALA A 196 10.59 -4.49 12.66
N MET A 197 11.22 -4.06 11.55
CA MET A 197 12.65 -4.25 11.27
C MET A 197 13.55 -3.74 12.41
N ARG A 198 13.24 -2.57 13.01
CA ARG A 198 13.99 -2.03 14.15
C ARG A 198 13.93 -2.95 15.37
N ILE A 199 12.72 -3.39 15.74
CA ILE A 199 12.48 -4.29 16.88
C ILE A 199 13.15 -5.65 16.66
N ILE A 200 13.06 -6.17 15.43
CA ILE A 200 13.60 -7.49 15.06
C ILE A 200 15.12 -7.46 14.93
N ALA A 201 15.75 -6.32 14.61
CA ALA A 201 17.21 -6.23 14.53
C ALA A 201 17.87 -6.54 15.89
N GLU A 202 17.26 -6.11 16.99
CA GLU A 202 17.75 -6.33 18.36
C GLU A 202 17.64 -7.78 18.85
N THR A 203 16.82 -8.64 18.23
CA THR A 203 16.65 -10.05 18.63
C THR A 203 17.47 -11.00 17.76
N ASP A 204 17.89 -12.15 18.30
CA ASP A 204 18.58 -13.20 17.54
C ASP A 204 17.63 -14.20 16.84
N SER A 205 16.32 -13.91 16.81
CA SER A 205 15.30 -14.80 16.24
C SER A 205 15.50 -15.05 14.75
N THR A 206 15.24 -16.30 14.32
CA THR A 206 15.19 -16.69 12.91
C THR A 206 14.14 -15.88 12.16
N LEU A 207 14.51 -15.34 11.00
CA LEU A 207 13.69 -14.43 10.22
C LEU A 207 13.40 -14.99 8.83
N LEU A 208 12.13 -15.02 8.43
CA LEU A 208 11.68 -15.35 7.07
C LEU A 208 11.18 -14.09 6.35
N ILE A 209 11.90 -13.66 5.31
CA ILE A 209 11.55 -12.54 4.43
C ILE A 209 10.83 -13.08 3.19
N THR A 210 9.54 -12.78 3.04
CA THR A 210 8.77 -13.13 1.83
C THR A 210 8.57 -11.91 0.93
N GLY A 211 8.35 -12.12 -0.36
CA GLY A 211 8.09 -11.05 -1.32
C GLY A 211 8.62 -11.40 -2.71
N GLU A 212 8.13 -10.70 -3.74
CA GLU A 212 8.47 -10.98 -5.13
C GLU A 212 9.98 -10.84 -5.43
N THR A 213 10.41 -11.39 -6.56
CA THR A 213 11.77 -11.25 -7.05
C THR A 213 12.05 -9.79 -7.45
N GLY A 214 13.18 -9.23 -7.01
CA GLY A 214 13.55 -7.84 -7.30
C GLY A 214 12.97 -6.76 -6.37
N THR A 215 12.20 -7.12 -5.34
CA THR A 215 11.60 -6.18 -4.36
C THR A 215 12.58 -5.51 -3.38
N GLY A 216 13.79 -6.06 -3.24
CA GLY A 216 14.81 -5.55 -2.31
C GLY A 216 15.03 -6.40 -1.04
N LYS A 217 14.51 -7.64 -0.97
CA LYS A 217 14.70 -8.59 0.16
C LYS A 217 16.15 -8.65 0.68
N ASP A 218 17.12 -8.59 -0.22
CA ASP A 218 18.55 -8.63 0.10
C ASP A 218 19.03 -7.42 0.93
N LEU A 219 18.59 -6.22 0.53
CA LEU A 219 18.94 -4.96 1.22
C LEU A 219 18.25 -4.89 2.59
N LEU A 220 17.05 -5.47 2.72
CA LEU A 220 16.37 -5.60 4.01
C LEU A 220 17.15 -6.52 4.96
N ALA A 221 17.63 -7.66 4.49
CA ALA A 221 18.44 -8.58 5.30
C ALA A 221 19.78 -7.96 5.73
N GLU A 222 20.46 -7.24 4.84
CA GLU A 222 21.69 -6.50 5.14
C GLU A 222 21.42 -5.37 6.16
N GLY A 223 20.33 -4.62 6.00
CA GLY A 223 19.91 -3.58 6.94
C GLY A 223 19.59 -4.11 8.34
N ILE A 224 18.93 -5.27 8.44
CA ILE A 224 18.65 -5.94 9.72
C ILE A 224 19.95 -6.39 10.40
N HIS A 225 20.89 -6.96 9.64
CA HIS A 225 22.19 -7.33 10.17
C HIS A 225 22.97 -6.11 10.68
N LYS A 226 23.06 -5.03 9.89
CA LYS A 226 23.72 -3.77 10.29
C LYS A 226 23.11 -3.11 11.53
N ALA A 227 21.80 -3.23 11.70
CA ALA A 227 21.09 -2.72 12.87
C ALA A 227 21.14 -3.67 14.09
N SER A 228 21.73 -4.86 13.98
CA SER A 228 21.75 -5.87 15.04
C SER A 228 23.00 -5.79 15.94
N PRO A 229 22.97 -6.41 17.15
CA PRO A 229 24.16 -6.60 17.98
C PRO A 229 25.29 -7.39 17.28
N ARG A 230 24.98 -8.15 16.22
CA ARG A 230 25.93 -8.94 15.43
C ARG A 230 26.51 -8.19 14.22
N SER A 231 26.27 -6.88 14.10
CA SER A 231 26.77 -6.01 13.01
C SER A 231 28.29 -5.92 12.88
N GLY A 232 29.04 -6.26 13.94
CA GLY A 232 30.51 -6.42 13.89
C GLY A 232 30.98 -7.81 13.42
N GLY A 233 30.05 -8.75 13.22
CA GLY A 233 30.31 -10.11 12.76
C GLY A 233 30.12 -10.29 11.24
N PRO A 234 30.45 -11.47 10.68
CA PRO A 234 30.35 -11.71 9.24
C PRO A 234 28.90 -11.85 8.75
N PHE A 235 28.52 -11.07 7.72
CA PHE A 235 27.29 -11.29 6.94
C PHE A 235 27.57 -12.20 5.74
N VAL A 236 27.20 -13.47 5.83
CA VAL A 236 27.46 -14.48 4.79
C VAL A 236 26.20 -14.74 3.99
N LYS A 237 26.21 -14.37 2.70
CA LYS A 237 25.11 -14.66 1.77
C LYS A 237 25.33 -15.99 1.04
N VAL A 238 24.26 -16.78 0.88
CA VAL A 238 24.20 -18.01 0.09
C VAL A 238 22.90 -18.04 -0.70
N ASN A 239 22.94 -18.46 -1.97
CA ASN A 239 21.75 -18.65 -2.80
C ASN A 239 21.49 -20.15 -3.01
N CYS A 240 20.34 -20.62 -2.51
CA CYS A 240 19.96 -22.03 -2.56
C CYS A 240 19.58 -22.50 -3.98
N GLY A 241 19.11 -21.60 -4.86
CA GLY A 241 18.78 -21.94 -6.25
C GLY A 241 19.96 -21.84 -7.24
N ALA A 242 21.15 -21.43 -6.80
CA ALA A 242 22.27 -21.10 -7.70
C ALA A 242 23.28 -22.23 -7.96
N LEU A 243 23.20 -23.36 -7.24
CA LEU A 243 24.19 -24.43 -7.29
C LEU A 243 23.53 -25.82 -7.31
N PRO A 244 24.10 -26.81 -8.04
CA PRO A 244 23.72 -28.22 -7.90
C PRO A 244 23.83 -28.72 -6.46
N GLU A 245 22.96 -29.65 -6.07
CA GLU A 245 22.77 -30.11 -4.69
C GLU A 245 24.08 -30.43 -3.94
N HIS A 246 24.94 -31.29 -4.49
CA HIS A 246 26.22 -31.66 -3.86
C HIS A 246 27.20 -30.48 -3.70
N LEU A 247 27.14 -29.48 -4.59
CA LEU A 247 27.96 -28.26 -4.47
C LEU A 247 27.37 -27.29 -3.45
N LEU A 248 26.03 -27.17 -3.39
CA LEU A 248 25.33 -26.38 -2.37
C LEU A 248 25.56 -26.95 -0.97
N GLU A 249 25.52 -28.28 -0.83
CA GLU A 249 25.81 -29.01 0.41
C GLU A 249 27.25 -28.78 0.87
N SER A 250 28.21 -28.93 -0.05
CA SER A 250 29.64 -28.72 0.17
C SER A 250 30.00 -27.25 0.49
N GLU A 251 29.25 -26.29 -0.06
CA GLU A 251 29.33 -24.88 0.34
C GLU A 251 28.73 -24.64 1.72
N LEU A 252 27.48 -25.06 1.98
CA LEU A 252 26.78 -24.77 3.23
C LEU A 252 27.49 -25.36 4.45
N PHE A 253 27.71 -26.68 4.45
CA PHE A 253 28.19 -27.43 5.63
C PHE A 253 29.71 -27.64 5.62
N GLY A 254 30.36 -27.51 4.46
CA GLY A 254 31.80 -27.76 4.29
C GLY A 254 32.12 -29.23 4.08
N HIS A 255 33.40 -29.54 3.86
CA HIS A 255 33.88 -30.91 3.68
C HIS A 255 35.29 -31.14 4.22
N MET A 256 35.56 -32.38 4.62
CA MET A 256 36.91 -32.90 4.87
C MET A 256 37.52 -33.42 3.57
N ARG A 257 38.85 -33.43 3.48
CA ARG A 257 39.61 -34.04 2.39
C ARG A 257 39.23 -35.51 2.24
N GLY A 258 38.90 -35.92 1.00
CA GLY A 258 38.47 -37.28 0.66
C GLY A 258 36.98 -37.55 0.87
N ALA A 259 36.16 -36.57 1.28
CA ALA A 259 34.71 -36.77 1.46
C ALA A 259 33.95 -37.12 0.16
N PHE A 260 34.46 -36.71 -1.00
CA PHE A 260 33.94 -37.06 -2.33
C PHE A 260 35.06 -36.96 -3.39
N THR A 261 34.80 -37.46 -4.61
CA THR A 261 35.71 -37.38 -5.76
C THR A 261 35.95 -35.92 -6.17
N GLY A 262 37.07 -35.35 -5.73
CA GLY A 262 37.42 -33.93 -5.92
C GLY A 262 37.68 -33.16 -4.62
N ALA A 263 37.42 -33.75 -3.45
CA ALA A 263 37.75 -33.16 -2.14
C ALA A 263 39.27 -33.25 -1.84
N VAL A 264 40.08 -32.45 -2.55
CA VAL A 264 41.56 -32.45 -2.45
C VAL A 264 42.07 -31.86 -1.11
N SER A 265 41.29 -31.00 -0.47
CA SER A 265 41.61 -30.31 0.79
C SER A 265 40.37 -30.20 1.68
N ASP A 266 40.56 -29.91 2.96
CA ASP A 266 39.46 -29.51 3.84
C ASP A 266 38.92 -28.13 3.41
N LYS A 267 37.60 -27.91 3.52
CA LYS A 267 36.95 -26.64 3.20
C LYS A 267 35.89 -26.28 4.26
N PRO A 268 35.99 -25.12 4.93
CA PRO A 268 34.97 -24.68 5.89
C PRO A 268 33.67 -24.29 5.17
N GLY A 269 32.53 -24.72 5.72
CA GLY A 269 31.21 -24.37 5.21
C GLY A 269 30.79 -22.94 5.54
N ARG A 270 29.83 -22.40 4.79
CA ARG A 270 29.24 -21.06 4.96
C ARG A 270 28.72 -20.82 6.37
N PHE A 271 28.15 -21.82 7.04
CA PHE A 271 27.78 -21.73 8.46
C PHE A 271 28.97 -21.39 9.36
N ARG A 272 30.11 -22.06 9.18
CA ARG A 272 31.32 -21.82 9.97
C ARG A 272 31.97 -20.47 9.64
N LEU A 273 31.82 -20.00 8.41
CA LEU A 273 32.23 -18.65 7.99
C LEU A 273 31.29 -17.54 8.51
N ALA A 274 30.07 -17.88 8.93
CA ALA A 274 29.08 -16.96 9.49
C ALA A 274 29.08 -16.92 11.04
N ALA A 275 29.98 -17.65 11.69
CA ALA A 275 30.03 -17.78 13.15
C ALA A 275 30.22 -16.42 13.84
N GLY A 276 29.42 -16.15 14.89
CA GLY A 276 29.32 -14.85 15.56
C GLY A 276 28.60 -13.77 14.76
N GLY A 277 28.16 -14.06 13.53
CA GLY A 277 27.54 -13.12 12.60
C GLY A 277 26.16 -13.57 12.14
N THR A 278 25.89 -13.48 10.84
CA THR A 278 24.57 -13.76 10.26
C THR A 278 24.71 -14.48 8.92
N LEU A 279 23.99 -15.60 8.77
CA LEU A 279 23.86 -16.32 7.51
C LEU A 279 22.55 -15.93 6.83
N PHE A 280 22.65 -15.44 5.60
CA PHE A 280 21.51 -15.05 4.77
C PHE A 280 21.29 -16.04 3.62
N LEU A 281 20.20 -16.80 3.69
CA LEU A 281 19.81 -17.83 2.74
C LEU A 281 18.77 -17.27 1.75
N THR A 282 19.21 -16.86 0.55
CA THR A 282 18.29 -16.40 -0.50
C THR A 282 17.69 -17.56 -1.29
N GLU A 283 16.39 -17.43 -1.56
CA GLU A 283 15.53 -18.39 -2.25
C GLU A 283 15.51 -19.77 -1.57
N ILE A 284 15.24 -19.75 -0.26
CA ILE A 284 15.17 -20.96 0.59
C ILE A 284 14.17 -22.01 0.11
N GLY A 285 13.14 -21.61 -0.65
CA GLY A 285 12.20 -22.52 -1.30
C GLY A 285 12.81 -23.37 -2.42
N ASP A 286 13.99 -23.03 -2.94
CA ASP A 286 14.73 -23.83 -3.93
C ASP A 286 15.64 -24.89 -3.29
N LEU A 287 15.71 -24.97 -1.95
CA LEU A 287 16.58 -25.91 -1.23
C LEU A 287 16.10 -27.37 -1.37
N PRO A 288 16.92 -28.32 -1.87
CA PRO A 288 16.55 -29.73 -1.98
C PRO A 288 16.15 -30.39 -0.66
N LEU A 289 15.20 -31.33 -0.70
CA LEU A 289 14.61 -31.99 0.49
C LEU A 289 15.65 -32.66 1.41
N ALA A 290 16.74 -33.21 0.88
CA ALA A 290 17.81 -33.80 1.70
C ALA A 290 18.58 -32.73 2.49
N LEU A 291 18.79 -31.55 1.89
CA LEU A 291 19.45 -30.43 2.55
C LEU A 291 18.52 -29.67 3.51
N GLN A 292 17.20 -29.70 3.27
CA GLN A 292 16.20 -29.21 4.23
C GLN A 292 16.30 -29.95 5.58
N VAL A 293 16.52 -31.27 5.57
CA VAL A 293 16.74 -32.06 6.81
C VAL A 293 18.02 -31.61 7.52
N LYS A 294 19.14 -31.44 6.80
CA LYS A 294 20.40 -30.98 7.40
C LYS A 294 20.31 -29.55 7.95
N LEU A 295 19.56 -28.67 7.28
CA LEU A 295 19.30 -27.31 7.76
C LEU A 295 18.48 -27.33 9.06
N LEU A 296 17.49 -28.22 9.18
CA LEU A 296 16.71 -28.40 10.41
C LEU A 296 17.61 -28.83 11.58
N THR A 297 18.51 -29.80 11.37
CA THR A 297 19.51 -30.20 12.39
C THR A 297 20.37 -29.02 12.85
N VAL A 298 20.82 -28.13 11.95
CA VAL A 298 21.59 -26.93 12.35
C VAL A 298 20.72 -25.92 13.12
N LEU A 299 19.43 -25.79 12.78
CA LEU A 299 18.48 -24.91 13.47
C LEU A 299 18.12 -25.41 14.88
N ASP A 300 18.06 -26.73 15.10
CA ASP A 300 17.72 -27.34 16.39
C ASP A 300 18.95 -27.54 17.29
N ASP A 301 20.04 -28.12 16.78
CA ASP A 301 21.21 -28.53 17.59
C ASP A 301 22.33 -27.46 17.63
N GLN A 302 22.21 -26.37 16.86
CA GLN A 302 23.27 -25.37 16.64
C GLN A 302 24.62 -26.00 16.22
N CYS A 303 24.56 -27.12 15.49
CA CYS A 303 25.71 -27.95 15.14
C CYS A 303 25.71 -28.32 13.65
N VAL A 304 26.86 -28.14 13.00
CA VAL A 304 27.10 -28.48 11.60
C VAL A 304 27.91 -29.76 11.49
N HIS A 305 27.54 -30.62 10.54
CA HIS A 305 28.28 -31.82 10.18
C HIS A 305 28.89 -31.65 8.78
N PRO A 306 30.20 -31.30 8.67
CA PRO A 306 30.88 -31.26 7.37
C PRO A 306 30.88 -32.63 6.70
N LEU A 307 30.88 -32.66 5.37
CA LEU A 307 30.94 -33.91 4.61
C LEU A 307 32.23 -34.69 4.96
N GLY A 308 32.08 -35.97 5.27
CA GLY A 308 33.18 -36.84 5.70
C GLY A 308 33.65 -36.64 7.16
N ALA A 309 33.08 -35.71 7.92
CA ALA A 309 33.43 -35.51 9.34
C ALA A 309 32.67 -36.49 10.26
N THR A 310 33.38 -37.08 11.22
CA THR A 310 32.83 -37.98 12.25
C THR A 310 32.37 -37.26 13.52
N ARG A 311 32.51 -35.93 13.59
CA ARG A 311 32.13 -35.09 14.75
C ARG A 311 31.40 -33.83 14.29
N PRO A 312 30.37 -33.38 15.01
CA PRO A 312 29.76 -32.07 14.78
C PRO A 312 30.73 -30.93 15.13
N VAL A 313 30.47 -29.77 14.56
CA VAL A 313 31.08 -28.48 14.89
C VAL A 313 29.96 -27.53 15.31
N SER A 314 29.94 -27.10 16.56
CA SER A 314 28.97 -26.10 17.04
C SER A 314 29.21 -24.76 16.34
N VAL A 315 28.12 -24.08 15.98
CA VAL A 315 28.14 -22.78 15.29
C VAL A 315 27.06 -21.86 15.88
N ASP A 316 27.47 -20.74 16.45
CA ASP A 316 26.57 -19.65 16.81
C ASP A 316 26.38 -18.71 15.61
N VAL A 317 25.19 -18.74 15.00
CA VAL A 317 24.88 -18.04 13.75
C VAL A 317 23.43 -17.59 13.75
N ARG A 318 23.17 -16.28 13.61
CA ARG A 318 21.81 -15.80 13.34
C ARG A 318 21.41 -16.15 11.90
N ILE A 319 20.22 -16.73 11.70
CA ILE A 319 19.74 -17.14 10.37
C ILE A 319 18.64 -16.18 9.87
N ILE A 320 18.85 -15.63 8.67
CA ILE A 320 17.83 -14.94 7.90
C ILE A 320 17.60 -15.75 6.61
N ALA A 321 16.36 -16.08 6.30
CA ALA A 321 15.97 -16.75 5.07
C ALA A 321 15.07 -15.85 4.24
N ALA A 322 15.16 -15.91 2.91
CA ALA A 322 14.29 -15.16 2.01
C ALA A 322 13.75 -16.05 0.88
N THR A 323 12.52 -15.80 0.43
CA THR A 323 12.01 -16.43 -0.80
C THR A 323 10.89 -15.63 -1.49
N HIS A 324 10.70 -15.86 -2.79
CA HIS A 324 9.50 -15.49 -3.54
C HIS A 324 8.41 -16.57 -3.57
N ARG A 325 8.71 -17.82 -3.16
CA ARG A 325 7.75 -18.94 -3.20
C ARG A 325 6.79 -18.96 -2.02
N ASN A 326 5.60 -19.52 -2.21
CA ASN A 326 4.62 -19.79 -1.16
C ASN A 326 4.97 -21.12 -0.46
N LEU A 327 5.70 -21.08 0.66
CA LEU A 327 6.16 -22.28 1.36
C LEU A 327 5.00 -23.12 1.92
N GLU A 328 3.88 -22.49 2.29
CA GLU A 328 2.65 -23.16 2.72
C GLU A 328 1.93 -23.93 1.59
N ALA A 329 2.20 -23.61 0.32
CA ALA A 329 1.81 -24.43 -0.82
C ALA A 329 2.78 -25.61 -1.00
N MET A 330 4.08 -25.33 -0.97
CA MET A 330 5.13 -26.34 -1.10
C MET A 330 5.07 -27.42 -0.02
N VAL A 331 4.64 -27.09 1.21
CA VAL A 331 4.38 -28.06 2.28
C VAL A 331 3.20 -28.98 1.95
N ARG A 332 2.12 -28.46 1.34
CA ARG A 332 0.98 -29.28 0.89
C ARG A 332 1.31 -30.13 -0.34
N GLU A 333 2.27 -29.69 -1.14
CA GLU A 333 2.80 -30.40 -2.32
C GLU A 333 3.91 -31.42 -1.95
N GLY A 334 4.37 -31.43 -0.69
CA GLY A 334 5.47 -32.29 -0.24
C GLY A 334 6.87 -31.88 -0.72
N THR A 335 7.00 -30.72 -1.37
CA THR A 335 8.27 -30.18 -1.90
C THR A 335 9.06 -29.37 -0.86
N PHE A 336 8.41 -28.95 0.24
CA PHE A 336 9.05 -28.34 1.40
C PHE A 336 8.59 -29.01 2.70
N ARG A 337 9.49 -29.15 3.70
CA ARG A 337 9.14 -29.79 4.97
C ARG A 337 8.43 -28.84 5.93
N GLN A 338 7.40 -29.36 6.60
CA GLN A 338 6.60 -28.59 7.57
C GLN A 338 7.39 -28.22 8.85
N ASP A 339 8.25 -29.12 9.33
CA ASP A 339 9.10 -28.89 10.52
C ASP A 339 10.11 -27.75 10.29
N LEU A 340 10.81 -27.76 9.16
CA LEU A 340 11.68 -26.66 8.74
C LEU A 340 10.92 -25.34 8.58
N LEU A 341 9.70 -25.36 8.03
CA LEU A 341 8.89 -24.14 7.92
C LEU A 341 8.58 -23.54 9.31
N PHE A 342 8.24 -24.37 10.30
CA PHE A 342 8.01 -23.88 11.67
C PHE A 342 9.28 -23.32 12.33
N ARG A 343 10.47 -23.85 12.03
CA ARG A 343 11.76 -23.30 12.54
C ARG A 343 12.24 -22.05 11.82
N LEU A 344 11.88 -21.85 10.55
CA LEU A 344 12.21 -20.64 9.80
C LEU A 344 11.22 -19.49 10.06
N ASN A 345 9.93 -19.80 10.19
CA ASN A 345 8.84 -18.83 10.30
C ASN A 345 8.57 -18.37 11.74
N VAL A 346 9.62 -18.16 12.55
CA VAL A 346 9.52 -17.62 13.92
C VAL A 346 9.14 -16.14 13.88
N VAL A 347 9.78 -15.39 12.99
CA VAL A 347 9.42 -14.02 12.63
C VAL A 347 9.28 -13.94 11.12
N ARG A 348 8.20 -13.32 10.64
CA ARG A 348 7.94 -13.15 9.20
C ARG A 348 7.83 -11.68 8.82
N LEU A 349 8.57 -11.28 7.80
CA LEU A 349 8.45 -9.95 7.18
C LEU A 349 8.08 -10.10 5.71
N HIS A 350 7.01 -9.44 5.29
CA HIS A 350 6.60 -9.41 3.89
C HIS A 350 7.03 -8.10 3.24
N VAL A 351 7.76 -8.18 2.13
CA VAL A 351 8.13 -7.03 1.30
C VAL A 351 7.11 -6.90 0.17
N PRO A 352 6.24 -5.88 0.19
CA PRO A 352 5.25 -5.68 -0.87
C PRO A 352 5.92 -5.39 -2.22
N PRO A 353 5.27 -5.75 -3.33
CA PRO A 353 5.73 -5.45 -4.68
C PRO A 353 5.69 -3.95 -4.97
N LEU A 354 6.45 -3.51 -5.97
CA LEU A 354 6.63 -2.08 -6.28
C LEU A 354 5.33 -1.38 -6.69
N ARG A 355 4.39 -2.11 -7.30
CA ARG A 355 3.03 -1.64 -7.64
C ARG A 355 2.11 -1.38 -6.43
N ASP A 356 2.42 -1.95 -5.26
CA ASP A 356 1.66 -1.76 -4.01
C ASP A 356 2.34 -0.69 -3.10
N ARG A 357 3.29 0.09 -3.66
CA ARG A 357 4.18 1.00 -2.92
C ARG A 357 4.07 2.44 -3.43
N ASP A 358 2.89 3.02 -3.25
CA ASP A 358 2.57 4.39 -3.67
C ASP A 358 3.62 5.42 -3.26
N GLY A 359 4.12 6.19 -4.24
CA GLY A 359 5.14 7.22 -4.04
C GLY A 359 6.60 6.72 -3.98
N ASP A 360 6.85 5.40 -3.96
CA ASP A 360 8.22 4.88 -4.04
C ASP A 360 8.79 4.95 -5.45
N ILE A 361 7.97 4.73 -6.49
CA ILE A 361 8.43 4.72 -7.89
C ILE A 361 9.15 6.03 -8.26
N PRO A 362 8.58 7.25 -8.06
CA PRO A 362 9.30 8.49 -8.36
C PRO A 362 10.57 8.68 -7.53
N ALA A 363 10.56 8.29 -6.24
CA ALA A 363 11.73 8.43 -5.37
C ALA A 363 12.88 7.49 -5.75
N LEU A 364 12.57 6.28 -6.22
CA LEU A 364 13.53 5.31 -6.73
C LEU A 364 14.05 5.72 -8.13
N LEU A 365 13.19 6.22 -9.01
CA LEU A 365 13.58 6.79 -10.30
C LEU A 365 14.61 7.93 -10.12
N ASP A 366 14.30 8.90 -9.25
CA ASP A 366 15.20 10.01 -8.92
C ASP A 366 16.56 9.53 -8.36
N HIS A 367 16.55 8.53 -7.47
CA HIS A 367 17.77 7.98 -6.90
C HIS A 367 18.64 7.28 -7.96
N PHE A 368 18.05 6.38 -8.76
CA PHE A 368 18.81 5.68 -9.80
C PHE A 368 19.29 6.66 -10.87
N LEU A 369 18.49 7.66 -11.25
CA LEU A 369 18.89 8.67 -12.23
C LEU A 369 20.13 9.43 -11.74
N ARG A 370 20.13 9.93 -10.50
CA ARG A 370 21.28 10.62 -9.88
C ARG A 370 22.50 9.70 -9.75
N ARG A 371 22.28 8.42 -9.40
CA ARG A 371 23.36 7.43 -9.25
C ARG A 371 24.07 7.15 -10.59
N PHE A 372 23.30 6.98 -11.66
CA PHE A 372 23.84 6.65 -12.97
C PHE A 372 24.37 7.89 -13.73
N SER A 373 23.70 9.04 -13.62
CA SER A 373 24.17 10.29 -14.23
C SER A 373 25.57 10.68 -13.73
N ALA A 374 25.83 10.50 -12.42
CA ALA A 374 27.14 10.68 -11.81
C ALA A 374 28.21 9.75 -12.38
N SER A 375 27.88 8.49 -12.73
CA SER A 375 28.83 7.55 -13.35
C SER A 375 29.07 7.77 -14.85
N THR A 376 28.11 8.37 -15.56
CA THR A 376 28.16 8.56 -17.03
C THR A 376 28.51 10.00 -17.43
N ALA A 377 28.76 10.89 -16.46
CA ALA A 377 29.06 12.32 -16.64
C ALA A 377 28.03 13.11 -17.48
N LYS A 378 26.79 12.61 -17.61
CA LYS A 378 25.69 13.29 -18.29
C LYS A 378 24.85 14.11 -17.31
N SER A 379 24.59 15.37 -17.63
CA SER A 379 23.78 16.29 -16.81
C SER A 379 22.26 16.05 -16.92
N LEU A 380 21.81 14.83 -16.69
CA LEU A 380 20.39 14.48 -16.67
C LEU A 380 19.71 15.02 -15.40
N ARG A 381 18.62 15.77 -15.58
CA ARG A 381 17.87 16.49 -14.54
C ARG A 381 16.64 15.75 -14.03
N GLY A 382 16.00 14.92 -14.86
CA GLY A 382 14.75 14.25 -14.54
C GLY A 382 14.15 13.49 -15.73
N PHE A 383 12.89 13.10 -15.58
CA PHE A 383 12.06 12.47 -16.63
C PHE A 383 11.02 13.47 -17.14
N THR A 384 10.62 13.40 -18.41
CA THR A 384 9.49 14.19 -18.91
C THR A 384 8.20 13.77 -18.19
N PRO A 385 7.19 14.67 -18.03
CA PRO A 385 5.94 14.30 -17.36
C PRO A 385 5.22 13.12 -18.01
N GLN A 386 5.38 12.94 -19.33
CA GLN A 386 4.82 11.83 -20.08
C GLN A 386 5.55 10.52 -19.77
N ALA A 387 6.90 10.53 -19.76
CA ALA A 387 7.70 9.38 -19.35
C ALA A 387 7.43 8.99 -17.87
N MET A 388 7.36 9.97 -16.97
CA MET A 388 7.03 9.75 -15.55
C MET A 388 5.64 9.11 -15.37
N LYS A 389 4.63 9.55 -16.14
CA LYS A 389 3.30 8.94 -16.12
C LYS A 389 3.35 7.45 -16.49
N ILE A 390 3.96 7.12 -17.64
CA ILE A 390 4.11 5.74 -18.12
C ILE A 390 4.85 4.87 -17.07
N LEU A 391 5.92 5.39 -16.47
CA LEU A 391 6.70 4.69 -15.45
C LEU A 391 5.94 4.48 -14.13
N CYS A 392 4.94 5.30 -13.82
CA CYS A 392 4.08 5.12 -12.64
C CYS A 392 2.88 4.18 -12.93
N GLU A 393 2.40 4.11 -14.18
CA GLU A 393 1.30 3.23 -14.59
C GLU A 393 1.76 1.79 -14.93
N TYR A 394 3.07 1.57 -15.11
CA TYR A 394 3.63 0.25 -15.41
C TYR A 394 3.59 -0.69 -14.19
N PRO A 395 3.24 -1.99 -14.34
CA PRO A 395 3.04 -2.91 -13.20
C PRO A 395 4.32 -3.47 -12.56
N TRP A 396 5.50 -3.21 -13.14
CA TRP A 396 6.83 -3.59 -12.64
C TRP A 396 6.96 -5.08 -12.20
N PRO A 397 6.77 -6.06 -13.10
CA PRO A 397 6.91 -7.49 -12.78
C PRO A 397 8.30 -7.87 -12.23
N GLY A 398 9.38 -7.20 -12.67
CA GLY A 398 10.73 -7.37 -12.12
C GLY A 398 11.05 -6.41 -10.96
N ASN A 399 10.05 -5.67 -10.46
CA ASN A 399 10.11 -4.80 -9.30
C ASN A 399 11.28 -3.79 -9.37
N VAL A 400 11.94 -3.49 -8.25
CA VAL A 400 13.04 -2.49 -8.17
C VAL A 400 14.25 -2.88 -9.03
N ARG A 401 14.44 -4.17 -9.32
CA ARG A 401 15.51 -4.65 -10.20
C ARG A 401 15.27 -4.26 -11.67
N GLU A 402 14.04 -4.38 -12.14
CA GLU A 402 13.63 -3.92 -13.46
C GLU A 402 13.66 -2.40 -13.56
N LEU A 403 13.10 -1.70 -12.57
CA LEU A 403 13.16 -0.24 -12.47
C LEU A 403 14.60 0.28 -12.60
N ARG A 404 15.55 -0.32 -11.86
CA ARG A 404 16.97 0.02 -11.97
C ARG A 404 17.49 -0.17 -13.40
N ASN A 405 17.27 -1.35 -14.00
CA ASN A 405 17.76 -1.66 -15.35
C ASN A 405 17.21 -0.67 -16.40
N VAL A 406 15.97 -0.22 -16.22
CA VAL A 406 15.29 0.72 -17.13
C VAL A 406 15.88 2.12 -17.02
N VAL A 407 16.17 2.60 -15.81
CA VAL A 407 16.88 3.88 -15.64
C VAL A 407 18.33 3.77 -16.14
N GLU A 408 19.00 2.65 -15.90
CA GLU A 408 20.35 2.35 -16.40
C GLU A 408 20.38 2.40 -17.95
N TYR A 409 19.38 1.81 -18.63
CA TYR A 409 19.17 1.96 -20.08
C TYR A 409 18.95 3.42 -20.48
N ALA A 410 17.99 4.10 -19.86
CA ALA A 410 17.60 5.45 -20.23
C ALA A 410 18.75 6.46 -20.13
N VAL A 411 19.62 6.33 -19.13
CA VAL A 411 20.83 7.17 -18.99
C VAL A 411 21.81 6.96 -20.15
N HIS A 412 21.92 5.75 -20.70
CA HIS A 412 22.79 5.50 -21.85
C HIS A 412 22.20 6.07 -23.16
N PHE A 413 20.92 5.82 -23.45
CA PHE A 413 20.31 6.19 -24.72
C PHE A 413 19.80 7.64 -24.81
N THR A 414 19.51 8.30 -23.70
CA THR A 414 19.08 9.73 -23.71
C THR A 414 20.23 10.66 -24.11
N THR A 415 19.97 11.58 -25.03
CA THR A 415 20.91 12.61 -25.52
C THR A 415 20.63 14.02 -24.99
N GLY A 416 19.43 14.29 -24.49
CA GLY A 416 19.05 15.56 -23.84
C GLY A 416 19.36 15.62 -22.35
N ASP A 417 18.89 16.67 -21.67
CA ASP A 417 18.98 16.84 -20.21
C ASP A 417 17.79 16.23 -19.45
N MET A 418 16.76 15.76 -20.16
CA MET A 418 15.57 15.08 -19.62
C MET A 418 15.37 13.73 -20.31
N VAL A 419 15.05 12.69 -19.55
CA VAL A 419 14.66 11.38 -20.08
C VAL A 419 13.23 11.46 -20.61
N ASP A 420 13.07 11.32 -21.92
CA ASP A 420 11.79 11.28 -22.60
C ASP A 420 11.34 9.84 -22.93
N ILE A 421 10.09 9.66 -23.37
CA ILE A 421 9.51 8.38 -23.85
C ILE A 421 10.48 7.68 -24.82
N SER A 422 11.06 8.45 -25.74
CA SER A 422 12.04 7.97 -26.74
C SER A 422 13.33 7.36 -26.15
N GLY A 423 13.65 7.63 -24.88
CA GLY A 423 14.77 7.03 -24.14
C GLY A 423 14.40 5.78 -23.32
N LEU A 424 13.13 5.37 -23.30
CA LEU A 424 12.67 4.21 -22.52
C LEU A 424 12.70 2.90 -23.35
N PRO A 425 12.92 1.72 -22.72
CA PRO A 425 12.83 0.44 -23.40
C PRO A 425 11.44 0.16 -23.98
N ALA A 426 11.38 -0.40 -25.19
CA ALA A 426 10.13 -0.76 -25.86
C ALA A 426 9.25 -1.74 -25.05
N SER A 427 9.81 -2.51 -24.11
CA SER A 427 9.08 -3.41 -23.20
C SER A 427 8.19 -2.71 -22.16
N ILE A 428 8.34 -1.39 -21.99
CA ILE A 428 7.45 -0.52 -21.19
C ILE A 428 6.49 0.26 -22.08
N LEU A 429 6.89 0.56 -23.32
CA LEU A 429 6.09 1.32 -24.28
C LEU A 429 5.04 0.47 -25.00
N ALA A 430 5.25 -0.86 -25.07
CA ALA A 430 4.22 -1.79 -25.48
C ALA A 430 3.16 -1.96 -24.37
N PRO A 431 1.86 -2.02 -24.69
CA PRO A 431 0.86 -2.50 -23.74
C PRO A 431 1.22 -3.94 -23.32
N PRO A 432 0.85 -4.38 -22.10
CA PRO A 432 1.20 -5.73 -21.64
C PRO A 432 0.66 -6.80 -22.60
N ALA A 433 1.56 -7.43 -23.35
CA ALA A 433 1.23 -8.66 -24.04
C ALA A 433 0.90 -9.70 -22.96
N GLU A 434 -0.34 -10.19 -22.95
CA GLU A 434 -0.76 -11.20 -21.98
C GLU A 434 0.22 -12.38 -22.05
N ALA A 435 0.72 -12.80 -20.88
CA ALA A 435 1.57 -13.97 -20.79
C ALA A 435 0.74 -15.20 -21.17
N LEU A 436 0.84 -15.58 -22.45
CA LEU A 436 0.11 -16.72 -23.03
C LEU A 436 0.26 -17.92 -22.09
N PRO A 437 -0.85 -18.51 -21.60
CA PRO A 437 -0.76 -19.62 -20.67
C PRO A 437 -0.05 -20.77 -21.36
N SER A 438 1.11 -21.15 -20.83
CA SER A 438 1.89 -22.29 -21.31
C SER A 438 1.14 -23.59 -21.03
N GLY A 439 0.22 -23.95 -21.92
CA GLY A 439 -0.64 -25.12 -21.83
C GLY A 439 0.19 -26.40 -21.75
N GLY A 440 0.26 -26.99 -20.56
CA GLY A 440 0.98 -28.23 -20.30
C GLY A 440 0.23 -29.47 -20.75
N ASP A 441 0.01 -29.64 -22.06
CA ASP A 441 -0.53 -30.88 -22.63
C ASP A 441 0.55 -31.98 -22.65
N GLY A 442 0.67 -32.65 -21.50
CA GLY A 442 1.57 -33.78 -21.31
C GLY A 442 0.89 -35.13 -21.56
N SER A 443 0.79 -35.59 -22.80
CA SER A 443 0.51 -37.02 -23.07
C SER A 443 1.21 -37.60 -24.30
N ALA A 444 2.06 -38.60 -24.05
CA ALA A 444 2.41 -39.75 -24.90
C ALA A 444 2.45 -39.52 -26.44
N GLY A 445 3.63 -39.22 -26.97
CA GLY A 445 3.85 -39.11 -28.41
C GLY A 445 3.93 -40.45 -29.16
N ARG A 446 4.13 -40.38 -30.47
CA ARG A 446 4.73 -41.44 -31.31
C ARG A 446 5.53 -40.84 -32.46
N THR A 447 6.45 -41.63 -32.99
CA THR A 447 7.50 -41.21 -33.92
C THR A 447 7.01 -40.90 -35.34
N TYR A 448 7.79 -40.05 -36.00
CA TYR A 448 7.59 -39.53 -37.36
C TYR A 448 7.79 -40.60 -38.46
N THR A 449 6.84 -40.77 -39.37
CA THR A 449 7.07 -41.33 -40.72
C THR A 449 5.99 -40.88 -41.72
N ALA A 450 6.41 -40.68 -42.96
CA ALA A 450 5.58 -40.46 -44.16
C ALA A 450 6.46 -40.74 -45.41
N PRO A 451 5.91 -40.85 -46.64
CA PRO A 451 4.52 -41.13 -47.05
C PRO A 451 4.42 -42.42 -47.90
N HIS A 452 3.21 -42.85 -48.29
CA HIS A 452 2.90 -43.34 -49.67
C HIS A 452 1.41 -43.72 -49.84
N ALA A 453 0.94 -43.73 -51.10
CA ALA A 453 -0.34 -44.31 -51.56
C ALA A 453 -0.04 -45.41 -52.62
N PRO A 454 -0.96 -46.35 -52.94
CA PRO A 454 -2.15 -46.04 -53.78
C PRO A 454 -3.46 -46.82 -53.46
N ARG A 455 -4.47 -46.58 -54.32
CA ARG A 455 -5.86 -47.15 -54.45
C ARG A 455 -5.91 -48.49 -55.23
N PRO A 456 -7.08 -49.09 -55.57
CA PRO A 456 -8.38 -49.37 -54.88
C PRO A 456 -8.74 -50.89 -55.07
N PRO A 457 -10.00 -51.40 -55.27
CA PRO A 457 -11.39 -50.97 -54.94
C PRO A 457 -12.08 -52.05 -54.02
N GLU A 458 -13.38 -52.40 -53.94
CA GLU A 458 -14.70 -52.05 -54.54
C GLU A 458 -15.82 -52.04 -53.45
N GLY A 459 -17.10 -51.83 -53.82
CA GLY A 459 -18.29 -52.17 -52.99
C GLY A 459 -19.54 -51.32 -53.25
N GLN A 460 -20.58 -51.88 -53.87
CA GLN A 460 -21.91 -51.25 -54.08
C GLN A 460 -22.72 -51.32 -52.77
N SER A 461 -23.67 -50.47 -52.35
CA SER A 461 -24.77 -49.68 -52.98
C SER A 461 -25.45 -48.85 -51.84
N GLY A 462 -26.40 -47.92 -51.98
CA GLY A 462 -27.12 -47.29 -53.11
C GLY A 462 -28.27 -46.37 -52.59
N GLN A 463 -29.00 -45.68 -53.49
CA GLN A 463 -30.25 -44.92 -53.30
C GLN A 463 -30.25 -43.56 -52.54
N GLU A 464 -30.24 -42.48 -53.34
CA GLU A 464 -31.03 -41.23 -53.18
C GLU A 464 -32.52 -41.45 -53.61
N PRO A 465 -33.46 -40.45 -53.65
CA PRO A 465 -33.37 -38.99 -53.43
C PRO A 465 -34.47 -38.37 -52.51
N GLY A 466 -34.45 -37.03 -52.33
CA GLY A 466 -35.59 -36.31 -51.73
C GLY A 466 -35.41 -34.80 -51.43
N GLN A 467 -35.45 -33.93 -52.46
CA GLN A 467 -35.78 -32.49 -52.34
C GLN A 467 -37.07 -32.20 -53.14
N PRO A 468 -37.78 -31.07 -52.98
CA PRO A 468 -37.30 -29.75 -53.46
C PRO A 468 -37.66 -28.51 -52.58
N GLU A 469 -36.96 -27.40 -52.85
CA GLU A 469 -37.38 -25.97 -53.03
C GLU A 469 -38.62 -25.36 -52.28
N GLN A 470 -38.79 -24.04 -52.11
CA GLN A 470 -38.17 -22.83 -52.72
C GLN A 470 -38.20 -21.60 -51.76
N ALA A 471 -37.88 -20.39 -52.22
CA ALA A 471 -37.62 -19.19 -51.39
C ALA A 471 -38.70 -18.08 -51.44
N THR A 472 -38.66 -17.12 -50.49
CA THR A 472 -39.08 -15.69 -50.67
C THR A 472 -38.67 -14.82 -49.46
N THR A 473 -38.76 -13.48 -49.57
CA THR A 473 -38.23 -12.50 -48.58
C THR A 473 -39.29 -11.42 -48.13
N PRO A 474 -39.02 -10.17 -47.68
CA PRO A 474 -39.68 -9.50 -46.53
C PRO A 474 -40.60 -8.32 -46.98
N PRO A 475 -40.88 -7.18 -46.26
CA PRO A 475 -40.67 -6.69 -44.87
C PRO A 475 -42.05 -6.26 -44.23
N PRO A 476 -42.27 -5.22 -43.36
CA PRO A 476 -41.42 -4.31 -42.56
C PRO A 476 -41.81 -4.25 -41.05
N ALA A 477 -42.09 -3.06 -40.45
CA ALA A 477 -42.26 -2.81 -39.01
C ALA A 477 -43.15 -1.59 -38.65
N ALA A 478 -43.62 -1.51 -37.39
CA ALA A 478 -44.13 -0.34 -36.65
C ALA A 478 -43.92 -0.61 -35.13
N GLN A 479 -43.45 0.26 -34.23
CA GLN A 479 -43.57 1.71 -33.93
C GLN A 479 -44.68 2.09 -32.93
N GLY A 480 -44.30 2.82 -31.86
CA GLY A 480 -45.20 3.46 -30.88
C GLY A 480 -45.46 2.66 -29.57
N VAL A 481 -45.89 3.26 -28.44
CA VAL A 481 -46.17 4.68 -28.09
C VAL A 481 -46.01 4.90 -26.56
N SER A 482 -45.63 6.12 -26.11
CA SER A 482 -45.77 6.69 -24.73
C SER A 482 -44.98 6.04 -23.57
N GLY A 483 -44.67 6.75 -22.47
CA GLY A 483 -44.86 8.18 -22.17
C GLY A 483 -44.35 8.58 -20.75
N THR A 484 -44.20 9.88 -20.49
CA THR A 484 -43.95 10.48 -19.16
C THR A 484 -45.30 10.88 -18.49
N ALA A 485 -45.44 11.20 -17.20
CA ALA A 485 -44.50 11.70 -16.19
C ALA A 485 -44.78 11.12 -14.75
N PRO A 486 -44.65 11.82 -13.58
CA PRO A 486 -43.63 11.39 -12.61
C PRO A 486 -44.08 11.24 -11.13
N GLN A 487 -43.09 10.97 -10.27
CA GLN A 487 -43.06 11.08 -8.80
C GLN A 487 -43.84 10.05 -7.95
N GLU A 488 -43.10 9.31 -7.12
CA GLU A 488 -43.41 9.21 -5.69
C GLU A 488 -42.13 9.02 -4.87
N GLN A 489 -42.05 9.62 -3.67
CA GLN A 489 -40.89 9.57 -2.78
C GLN A 489 -41.21 8.74 -1.53
N GLN A 490 -40.68 7.51 -1.41
CA GLN A 490 -40.82 6.72 -0.18
C GLN A 490 -39.47 6.17 0.33
N THR A 491 -38.95 6.94 1.28
CA THR A 491 -38.18 6.61 2.50
C THR A 491 -37.86 5.14 2.80
N PHE A 492 -36.64 4.93 3.31
CA PHE A 492 -36.11 3.73 3.99
C PHE A 492 -36.19 2.41 3.22
N ARG A 493 -35.03 1.93 2.77
CA ARG A 493 -34.86 0.62 2.13
C ARG A 493 -33.65 -0.10 2.71
N THR A 494 -33.84 -1.38 3.02
CA THR A 494 -32.75 -2.30 3.36
C THR A 494 -31.77 -2.43 2.20
N TRP A 495 -30.57 -2.97 2.46
CA TRP A 495 -29.57 -3.15 1.40
C TRP A 495 -30.08 -4.03 0.25
N GLN A 496 -30.95 -5.01 0.54
CA GLN A 496 -31.63 -5.84 -0.48
C GLN A 496 -32.57 -5.03 -1.36
N GLU A 497 -33.39 -4.15 -0.79
CA GLU A 497 -34.32 -3.31 -1.55
C GLU A 497 -33.59 -2.21 -2.34
N LYS A 498 -32.45 -1.72 -1.84
CA LYS A 498 -31.56 -0.82 -2.59
C LYS A 498 -30.90 -1.55 -3.77
N GLU A 499 -30.40 -2.78 -3.55
CA GLU A 499 -29.86 -3.64 -4.61
C GLU A 499 -30.92 -3.95 -5.69
N ARG A 500 -32.14 -4.31 -5.28
CA ARG A 500 -33.28 -4.52 -6.17
C ARG A 500 -33.61 -3.27 -6.99
N SER A 501 -33.57 -2.09 -6.37
CA SER A 501 -33.79 -0.81 -7.06
C SER A 501 -32.70 -0.52 -8.08
N MET A 502 -31.42 -0.76 -7.75
CA MET A 502 -30.29 -0.55 -8.67
C MET A 502 -30.35 -1.48 -9.89
N ILE A 503 -30.79 -2.73 -9.71
CA ILE A 503 -31.02 -3.68 -10.80
C ILE A 503 -32.13 -3.19 -11.73
N LEU A 504 -33.25 -2.72 -11.17
CA LEU A 504 -34.37 -2.18 -11.95
C LEU A 504 -33.99 -0.89 -12.70
N ASP A 505 -33.29 0.05 -12.05
CA ASP A 505 -32.79 1.28 -12.67
C ASP A 505 -31.85 0.97 -13.84
N ALA A 506 -30.91 0.04 -13.68
CA ALA A 506 -29.97 -0.35 -14.74
C ALA A 506 -30.70 -1.00 -15.93
N LEU A 507 -31.62 -1.94 -15.66
CA LEU A 507 -32.43 -2.58 -16.70
C LEU A 507 -33.35 -1.59 -17.41
N ALA A 508 -33.92 -0.61 -16.72
CA ALA A 508 -34.73 0.44 -17.32
C ALA A 508 -33.89 1.34 -18.25
N ARG A 509 -32.71 1.78 -17.80
CA ARG A 509 -31.80 2.63 -18.58
C ARG A 509 -31.27 1.96 -19.86
N THR A 510 -31.08 0.64 -19.86
CA THR A 510 -30.58 -0.11 -21.02
C THR A 510 -31.69 -0.81 -21.82
N GLY A 511 -32.96 -0.51 -21.57
CA GLY A 511 -34.09 -1.10 -22.31
C GLY A 511 -34.19 -2.62 -22.18
N GLY A 512 -33.89 -3.16 -20.99
CA GLY A 512 -33.91 -4.59 -20.68
C GLY A 512 -32.66 -5.38 -21.13
N ARG A 513 -31.64 -4.71 -21.68
CA ARG A 513 -30.41 -5.39 -22.14
C ARG A 513 -29.56 -5.84 -20.97
N LYS A 514 -29.75 -7.11 -20.58
CA LYS A 514 -29.12 -7.77 -19.40
C LYS A 514 -27.58 -7.87 -19.46
N GLN A 515 -26.92 -7.49 -20.57
CA GLN A 515 -25.47 -7.32 -20.65
C GLN A 515 -25.08 -5.89 -20.23
N GLU A 516 -25.52 -4.89 -21.00
CA GLU A 516 -25.26 -3.47 -20.72
C GLU A 516 -25.71 -3.04 -19.30
N ALA A 517 -26.79 -3.62 -18.77
CA ALA A 517 -27.22 -3.39 -17.39
C ALA A 517 -26.25 -3.95 -16.33
N ALA A 518 -25.56 -5.05 -16.64
CA ALA A 518 -24.53 -5.62 -15.78
C ALA A 518 -23.26 -4.77 -15.83
N ASP A 519 -22.86 -4.35 -17.02
CA ASP A 519 -21.71 -3.48 -17.27
C ASP A 519 -21.91 -2.11 -16.57
N THR A 520 -23.12 -1.54 -16.65
CA THR A 520 -23.54 -0.30 -15.95
C THR A 520 -23.48 -0.42 -14.41
N LEU A 521 -23.62 -1.63 -13.87
CA LEU A 521 -23.53 -1.91 -12.43
C LEU A 521 -22.12 -2.38 -12.00
N GLY A 522 -21.17 -2.51 -12.92
CA GLY A 522 -19.85 -3.07 -12.66
C GLY A 522 -19.88 -4.56 -12.30
N TRP A 523 -20.89 -5.30 -12.76
CA TRP A 523 -21.12 -6.71 -12.42
C TRP A 523 -20.94 -7.61 -13.65
N SER A 524 -20.49 -8.85 -13.43
CA SER A 524 -20.58 -9.86 -14.49
C SER A 524 -22.05 -10.18 -14.82
N ARG A 525 -22.35 -10.51 -16.08
CA ARG A 525 -23.68 -10.99 -16.53
C ARG A 525 -24.21 -12.15 -15.65
N SER A 526 -23.33 -13.05 -15.22
CA SER A 526 -23.66 -14.15 -14.30
C SER A 526 -24.01 -13.68 -12.88
N THR A 527 -23.37 -12.62 -12.39
CA THR A 527 -23.71 -11.99 -11.11
C THR A 527 -25.04 -11.26 -11.19
N LEU A 528 -25.29 -10.47 -12.25
CA LEU A 528 -26.59 -9.82 -12.47
C LEU A 528 -27.71 -10.87 -12.55
N TRP A 529 -27.55 -11.93 -13.35
CA TRP A 529 -28.57 -12.98 -13.47
C TRP A 529 -28.89 -13.67 -12.13
N ARG A 530 -27.84 -14.02 -11.35
CA ARG A 530 -28.00 -14.56 -9.99
C ARG A 530 -28.75 -13.60 -9.07
N LYS A 531 -28.50 -12.29 -9.19
CA LYS A 531 -29.16 -11.25 -8.39
C LYS A 531 -30.59 -10.94 -8.83
N MET A 532 -30.88 -10.91 -10.12
CA MET A 532 -32.25 -10.84 -10.65
C MET A 532 -33.10 -12.00 -10.12
N LYS A 533 -32.55 -13.22 -10.12
CA LYS A 533 -33.20 -14.39 -9.55
C LYS A 533 -33.39 -14.32 -8.03
N GLN A 534 -32.41 -13.79 -7.29
CA GLN A 534 -32.52 -13.57 -5.85
C GLN A 534 -33.65 -12.58 -5.49
N HIS A 535 -33.96 -11.61 -6.37
CA HIS A 535 -34.96 -10.56 -6.16
C HIS A 535 -36.28 -10.76 -6.91
N ALA A 536 -36.48 -11.94 -7.51
CA ALA A 536 -37.64 -12.30 -8.35
C ALA A 536 -37.92 -11.25 -9.45
N LEU A 537 -36.90 -10.96 -10.26
CA LEU A 537 -36.91 -10.01 -11.38
C LEU A 537 -36.56 -10.70 -12.73
N GLU A 538 -37.14 -11.86 -13.03
CA GLU A 538 -36.76 -12.65 -14.23
C GLU A 538 -37.25 -12.03 -15.55
#